data_AF-A0A090SZF4-F1
#
_entry.id   AF-A0A090SZF4-F1
#
_cell.length_a   1.000
_cell.length_b   1.000
_cell.length_c   1.000
_cell.angle_alpha   90.00
_cell.angle_beta   90.00
_cell.angle_gamma   90.00
#
_symmetry.space_group_name_H-M   'P 1'
#
loop_
_entity.id
_entity.type
_entity.pdbx_description
1 polymer ?
#
loop_
_entity_poly.entity_id
_entity_poly.type
_entity_poly.pdbx_seq_one_letter_code
_entity_poly.pdbx_strand_id
1 'polypeptide(L)'
;MDINSMVSKIVDAERIPKQQRIDFERAKIDTSISAYGRLRESLDTMKNLMANFRQEKAFALRSVNSTEENIVTATATTDAIAGKYAVDVLQLAQSHKIASDVIPDDTRFGPGKLQISLGDEQFDLSLRKNSRLTDVVRAINGASDNPGVRASIIKDRNGPRLIVASDQSGAEKALTIGVQAETGNDLYRLEYKTIEQRVRDLEQAQEEALSLLGMPSEPENEVNPQQEVAEAQEVQQPADEGEGKKDTAQEATSGRLKIPFLAGPKRHPAP
;
A
#
# COMPACT_ATOMS: atom_id res chain seq x y z
N MET A 1 -6.27 76.39 55.79
CA MET A 1 -5.30 75.36 56.21
C MET A 1 -5.90 74.01 55.88
N ASP A 2 -5.37 73.34 54.85
CA ASP A 2 -5.91 72.06 54.41
C ASP A 2 -5.16 70.91 55.11
N ILE A 3 -5.71 70.50 56.25
CA ILE A 3 -5.14 69.47 57.12
C ILE A 3 -5.09 68.12 56.39
N ASN A 4 -6.05 67.86 55.50
CA ASN A 4 -6.07 66.62 54.71
C ASN A 4 -4.87 66.56 53.76
N SER A 5 -4.49 67.69 53.16
CA SER A 5 -3.29 67.76 52.30
C SER A 5 -1.98 67.51 53.07
N MET A 6 -1.90 67.96 54.33
CA MET A 6 -0.70 67.80 55.16
C MET A 6 -0.59 66.38 55.71
N VAL A 7 -1.71 65.79 56.14
CA VAL A 7 -1.79 64.39 56.56
C VAL A 7 -1.45 63.46 55.41
N SER A 8 -1.98 63.71 54.19
CA SER A 8 -1.59 62.93 53.01
C SER A 8 -0.09 62.98 52.75
N LYS A 9 0.53 64.16 52.79
CA LYS A 9 1.98 64.32 52.58
C LYS A 9 2.82 63.59 53.62
N ILE A 10 2.40 63.55 54.89
CA ILE A 10 3.11 62.83 55.96
C ILE A 10 2.94 61.31 55.77
N VAL A 11 1.72 60.85 55.46
CA VAL A 11 1.45 59.44 55.18
C VAL A 11 2.23 58.97 53.96
N ASP A 12 2.27 59.78 52.90
CA ASP A 12 3.05 59.48 51.70
C ASP A 12 4.56 59.48 52.00
N ALA A 13 5.06 60.43 52.78
CA ALA A 13 6.47 60.48 53.18
C ALA A 13 6.91 59.25 54.02
N GLU A 14 6.02 58.68 54.83
CA GLU A 14 6.29 57.43 55.57
C GLU A 14 6.07 56.17 54.71
N ARG A 15 5.12 56.21 53.77
CA ARG A 15 4.75 55.08 52.91
C ARG A 15 5.75 54.86 51.78
N ILE A 16 6.19 55.92 51.10
CA ILE A 16 7.10 55.86 49.94
C ILE A 16 8.37 55.03 50.25
N PRO A 17 9.14 55.26 51.33
CA PRO A 17 10.35 54.49 51.58
C PRO A 17 10.06 53.01 51.88
N LYS A 18 8.93 52.69 52.51
CA LYS A 18 8.51 51.29 52.74
C LYS A 18 8.10 50.62 51.42
N GLN A 19 7.37 51.33 50.57
CA GLN A 19 6.95 50.85 49.26
C GLN A 19 8.16 50.60 48.35
N GLN A 20 9.13 51.54 48.32
CA GLN A 20 10.38 51.39 47.56
C GLN A 20 11.20 50.17 48.01
N ARG A 21 11.27 49.87 49.32
CA ARG A 21 11.93 48.67 49.81
C ARG A 21 11.25 47.40 49.32
N ILE A 22 9.92 47.35 49.40
CA ILE A 22 9.12 46.20 48.91
C ILE A 22 9.31 46.04 47.40
N ASP A 23 9.27 47.12 46.63
CA ASP A 23 9.41 47.06 45.17
C ASP A 23 10.83 46.67 44.76
N PHE A 24 11.85 47.09 45.52
CA PHE A 24 13.22 46.63 45.33
C PHE A 24 13.38 45.12 45.63
N GLU A 25 12.78 44.64 46.72
CA GLU A 25 12.76 43.21 47.05
C GLU A 25 12.03 42.39 45.98
N ARG A 26 10.88 42.88 45.48
CA ARG A 26 10.15 42.27 44.37
C ARG A 26 11.00 42.18 43.11
N ALA A 27 11.62 43.28 42.69
CA ALA A 27 12.48 43.31 41.50
C ALA A 27 13.66 42.31 41.63
N LYS A 28 14.24 42.18 42.82
CA LYS A 28 15.30 41.21 43.12
C LYS A 28 14.78 39.77 43.02
N ILE A 29 13.59 39.50 43.56
CA ILE A 29 12.95 38.18 43.49
C ILE A 29 12.61 37.83 42.02
N ASP A 30 12.02 38.75 41.26
CA ASP A 30 11.67 38.54 39.85
C ASP A 30 12.90 38.26 38.98
N THR A 31 14.00 38.98 39.24
CA THR A 31 15.29 38.73 38.60
C THR A 31 15.82 37.33 38.95
N SER A 32 15.69 36.92 40.21
CA SER A 32 16.12 35.59 40.68
C SER A 32 15.27 34.48 40.04
N ILE A 33 13.94 34.65 39.98
CA ILE A 33 13.01 33.72 39.31
C ILE A 33 13.39 33.57 37.85
N SER A 34 13.66 34.68 37.15
CA SER A 34 14.09 34.67 35.75
C SER A 34 15.42 33.93 35.57
N ALA A 35 16.38 34.11 36.48
CA ALA A 35 17.66 33.41 36.44
C ALA A 35 17.49 31.89 36.67
N TYR A 36 16.67 31.48 37.63
CA TYR A 36 16.34 30.07 37.85
C TYR A 36 15.56 29.46 36.68
N GLY A 37 14.67 30.23 36.04
CA GLY A 37 13.95 29.81 34.84
C GLY A 37 14.91 29.47 33.69
N ARG A 38 15.88 30.35 33.41
CA ARG A 38 16.92 30.10 32.39
C ARG A 38 17.82 28.91 32.74
N LEU A 39 18.18 28.76 34.02
CA LEU A 39 18.97 27.61 34.46
C LEU A 39 18.19 26.30 34.27
N ARG A 40 16.91 26.28 34.64
CA ARG A 40 16.04 25.12 34.44
C ARG A 40 15.93 24.76 32.97
N GLU A 41 15.70 25.75 32.10
CA GLU A 41 15.64 25.54 30.65
C GLU A 41 16.94 24.94 30.09
N SER A 42 18.10 25.43 30.58
CA SER A 42 19.42 24.90 30.20
C SER A 42 19.61 23.45 30.66
N LEU A 43 19.16 23.12 31.87
CA LEU A 43 19.23 21.76 32.42
C LEU A 43 18.26 20.81 31.72
N ASP A 44 17.06 21.26 31.39
CA ASP A 44 16.08 20.48 30.60
C ASP A 44 16.62 20.21 29.20
N THR A 45 17.29 21.19 28.58
CA THR A 45 17.98 21.02 27.28
C THR A 45 19.10 19.98 27.39
N MET A 46 19.95 20.08 28.41
CA MET A 46 21.02 19.09 28.65
C MET A 46 20.46 17.70 28.88
N LYS A 47 19.40 17.57 29.69
CA LYS A 47 18.72 16.30 29.95
C LYS A 47 18.19 15.67 28.66
N ASN A 48 17.57 16.46 27.79
CA ASN A 48 17.06 15.98 26.50
C ASN A 48 18.19 15.53 25.57
N LEU A 49 19.30 16.27 25.51
CA LEU A 49 20.48 15.85 24.75
C LEU A 49 21.05 14.53 25.26
N MET A 50 21.20 14.39 26.58
CA MET A 50 21.70 13.14 27.19
C MET A 50 20.75 11.96 26.98
N ALA A 51 19.43 12.20 26.97
CA ALA A 51 18.44 11.18 26.65
C ALA A 51 18.61 10.67 25.21
N ASN A 52 18.87 11.57 24.25
CA ASN A 52 19.13 11.20 22.85
C ASN A 52 20.44 10.41 22.71
N PHE A 53 21.51 10.80 23.42
CA PHE A 53 22.78 10.07 23.42
C PHE A 53 22.70 8.67 24.05
N ARG A 54 21.81 8.46 25.01
CA ARG A 54 21.59 7.13 25.61
C ARG A 54 20.87 6.15 24.68
N GLN A 55 20.33 6.60 23.55
CA GLN A 55 19.70 5.72 22.58
C GLN A 55 20.79 4.98 21.81
N GLU A 56 20.98 3.69 22.10
CA GLU A 56 21.94 2.79 21.44
C GLU A 56 21.82 2.81 19.91
N LYS A 57 20.61 3.02 19.40
CA LYS A 57 20.31 3.15 17.97
C LYS A 57 20.99 4.34 17.31
N ALA A 58 21.30 5.42 18.04
CA ALA A 58 21.95 6.62 17.48
C ALA A 58 23.37 6.34 16.98
N PHE A 59 24.06 5.36 17.56
CA PHE A 59 25.43 4.99 17.18
C PHE A 59 25.49 3.84 16.17
N ALA A 60 24.39 3.12 16.00
CA ALA A 60 24.25 2.02 15.04
C ALA A 60 23.68 2.50 13.69
N LEU A 61 23.58 3.81 13.46
CA LEU A 61 23.10 4.35 12.18
C LEU A 61 23.95 3.83 11.03
N ARG A 62 23.26 3.36 9.98
CA ARG A 62 23.87 2.89 8.74
C ARG A 62 23.59 3.90 7.65
N SER A 63 24.62 4.21 6.87
CA SER A 63 24.50 5.00 5.63
C SER A 63 24.48 4.05 4.44
N VAL A 64 23.69 4.40 3.43
CA VAL A 64 23.62 3.70 2.16
C VAL A 64 23.95 4.70 1.07
N ASN A 65 24.83 4.31 0.17
CA ASN A 65 25.10 5.04 -1.06
C ASN A 65 24.71 4.13 -2.23
N SER A 66 23.92 4.66 -3.15
CA SER A 66 23.59 3.99 -4.41
C SER A 66 24.45 4.56 -5.52
N THR A 67 24.91 3.72 -6.44
CA THR A 67 25.63 4.20 -7.62
C THR A 67 24.70 4.91 -8.61
N GLU A 68 23.41 4.58 -8.59
CA GLU A 68 22.38 5.13 -9.48
C GLU A 68 21.12 5.49 -8.68
N GLU A 69 21.17 6.62 -7.98
CA GLU A 69 20.09 7.10 -7.10
C GLU A 69 18.78 7.38 -7.85
N ASN A 70 18.84 7.65 -9.16
CA ASN A 70 17.64 7.88 -9.97
C ASN A 70 16.83 6.60 -10.24
N ILE A 71 17.46 5.44 -10.12
CA ILE A 71 16.84 4.14 -10.41
C ILE A 71 16.49 3.41 -9.11
N VAL A 72 17.43 3.38 -8.16
CA VAL A 72 17.25 2.71 -6.87
C VAL A 72 17.83 3.57 -5.76
N THR A 73 16.97 3.88 -4.78
CA THR A 73 17.39 4.37 -3.48
C THR A 73 17.11 3.29 -2.44
N ALA A 74 17.93 3.26 -1.39
CA ALA A 74 17.77 2.31 -0.30
C ALA A 74 18.02 3.02 1.03
N THR A 75 17.27 2.63 2.04
CA THR A 75 17.45 3.07 3.41
C THR A 75 17.89 1.89 4.25
N ALA A 76 18.86 2.12 5.14
CA ALA A 76 19.32 1.08 6.07
C ALA A 76 18.79 1.36 7.47
N THR A 77 18.32 0.29 8.12
CA THR A 77 18.01 0.30 9.54
C THR A 77 19.28 0.03 10.35
N THR A 78 19.21 0.20 11.68
CA THR A 78 20.34 -0.04 12.59
C THR A 78 20.85 -1.49 12.55
N ASP A 79 19.99 -2.42 12.16
CA ASP A 79 20.26 -3.86 12.13
C ASP A 79 20.87 -4.30 10.78
N ALA A 80 21.03 -3.37 9.83
CA ALA A 80 21.56 -3.69 8.51
C ALA A 80 23.05 -4.06 8.57
N ILE A 81 23.40 -5.15 7.87
CA ILE A 81 24.78 -5.65 7.78
C ILE A 81 25.57 -4.77 6.79
N ALA A 82 26.73 -4.28 7.21
CA ALA A 82 27.64 -3.55 6.32
C ALA A 82 28.15 -4.46 5.21
N GLY A 83 28.02 -4.00 3.97
CA GLY A 83 28.48 -4.73 2.81
C GLY A 83 28.23 -3.96 1.52
N LYS A 84 28.75 -4.50 0.41
CA LYS A 84 28.41 -4.05 -0.94
C LYS A 84 27.39 -5.03 -1.51
N TYR A 85 26.28 -4.50 -2.01
CA TYR A 85 25.22 -5.28 -2.62
C TYR A 85 25.10 -4.89 -4.09
N ALA A 86 25.12 -5.88 -4.98
CA ALA A 86 24.83 -5.67 -6.40
C ALA A 86 23.34 -5.90 -6.63
N VAL A 87 22.66 -4.90 -7.22
CA VAL A 87 21.22 -4.93 -7.49
C VAL A 87 21.00 -4.69 -8.97
N ASP A 88 20.40 -5.67 -9.65
CA ASP A 88 20.03 -5.57 -11.06
C ASP A 88 18.52 -5.32 -11.18
N VAL A 89 18.13 -4.18 -11.77
CA VAL A 89 16.72 -3.83 -12.02
C VAL A 89 16.35 -4.29 -13.42
N LEU A 90 15.56 -5.36 -13.51
CA LEU A 90 15.13 -5.95 -14.78
C LEU A 90 13.88 -5.24 -15.34
N GLN A 91 12.87 -5.03 -14.49
CA GLN A 91 11.61 -4.42 -14.87
C GLN A 91 10.99 -3.72 -13.66
N LEU A 92 10.45 -2.52 -13.87
CA LEU A 92 9.72 -1.79 -12.84
C LEU A 92 8.32 -2.38 -12.68
N ALA A 93 7.86 -2.45 -11.43
CA ALA A 93 6.46 -2.74 -11.16
C ALA A 93 5.59 -1.66 -11.83
N GLN A 94 4.58 -2.09 -12.57
CA GLN A 94 3.62 -1.19 -13.21
C GLN A 94 2.26 -1.33 -12.52
N SER A 95 1.48 -0.26 -12.53
CA SER A 95 0.10 -0.32 -12.08
C SER A 95 -0.80 -0.88 -13.17
N HIS A 96 -1.71 -1.77 -12.79
CA HIS A 96 -2.69 -2.30 -13.73
C HIS A 96 -3.70 -1.20 -14.12
N LYS A 97 -4.00 -1.12 -15.42
CA LYS A 97 -4.97 -0.18 -15.99
C LYS A 97 -5.91 -0.91 -16.94
N ILE A 98 -7.20 -0.70 -16.75
CA ILE A 98 -8.27 -1.25 -17.54
C ILE A 98 -8.99 -0.10 -18.24
N ALA A 99 -9.24 -0.26 -19.53
CA ALA A 99 -10.07 0.65 -20.31
C ALA A 99 -11.33 -0.07 -20.72
N SER A 100 -12.48 0.57 -20.54
CA SER A 100 -13.74 0.08 -21.08
C SER A 100 -13.81 0.26 -22.60
N ASP A 101 -14.78 -0.42 -23.20
CA ASP A 101 -15.26 -0.08 -24.53
C ASP A 101 -15.84 1.34 -24.57
N VAL A 102 -16.07 1.85 -25.78
CA VAL A 102 -16.68 3.17 -25.99
C VAL A 102 -18.11 3.14 -25.47
N ILE A 103 -18.43 4.09 -24.58
CA ILE A 103 -19.76 4.23 -24.00
C ILE A 103 -20.31 5.58 -24.42
N PRO A 104 -21.40 5.64 -25.22
CA PRO A 104 -22.04 6.89 -25.58
C PRO A 104 -22.41 7.74 -24.35
N ASP A 105 -22.25 9.07 -24.43
CA ASP A 105 -22.52 10.00 -23.31
C ASP A 105 -23.99 9.90 -22.80
N ASP A 106 -24.92 9.52 -23.67
CA ASP A 106 -26.34 9.35 -23.36
C ASP A 106 -26.70 8.00 -22.74
N THR A 107 -25.73 7.09 -22.60
CA THR A 107 -25.96 5.79 -21.96
C THR A 107 -26.41 6.00 -20.52
N ARG A 108 -27.42 5.22 -20.12
CA ARG A 108 -27.97 5.19 -18.76
C ARG A 108 -27.90 3.78 -18.26
N PHE A 109 -27.14 3.58 -17.19
CA PHE A 109 -26.98 2.27 -16.58
C PHE A 109 -28.23 1.93 -15.74
N GLY A 110 -28.66 0.66 -15.84
CA GLY A 110 -29.69 0.11 -14.97
C GLY A 110 -29.17 -0.13 -13.54
N PRO A 111 -30.06 -0.47 -12.59
CA PRO A 111 -29.61 -0.87 -11.25
C PRO A 111 -28.76 -2.15 -11.33
N GLY A 112 -27.75 -2.25 -10.49
CA GLY A 112 -26.87 -3.41 -10.41
C GLY A 112 -25.69 -3.18 -9.49
N LYS A 113 -24.91 -4.23 -9.23
CA LYS A 113 -23.69 -4.15 -8.43
C LYS A 113 -22.47 -4.30 -9.32
N LEU A 114 -21.49 -3.43 -9.14
CA LEU A 114 -20.18 -3.51 -9.77
C LEU A 114 -19.19 -3.98 -8.71
N GLN A 115 -18.60 -5.15 -8.93
CA GLN A 115 -17.59 -5.73 -8.07
C GLN A 115 -16.21 -5.36 -8.61
N ILE A 116 -15.42 -4.64 -7.83
CA ILE A 116 -14.06 -4.27 -8.22
C ILE A 116 -13.11 -4.87 -7.21
N SER A 117 -12.16 -5.65 -7.70
CA SER A 117 -11.06 -6.18 -6.89
C SER A 117 -9.73 -5.57 -7.27
N LEU A 118 -8.85 -5.45 -6.29
CA LEU A 118 -7.45 -5.05 -6.41
C LEU A 118 -6.60 -6.09 -5.68
N GLY A 119 -6.19 -7.13 -6.41
CA GLY A 119 -5.60 -8.31 -5.78
C GLY A 119 -6.60 -9.01 -4.88
N ASP A 120 -6.24 -9.19 -3.61
CA ASP A 120 -7.08 -9.85 -2.60
C ASP A 120 -8.16 -8.94 -1.98
N GLU A 121 -8.04 -7.63 -2.16
CA GLU A 121 -9.00 -6.66 -1.63
C GLU A 121 -10.13 -6.44 -2.65
N GLN A 122 -11.38 -6.46 -2.19
CA GLN A 122 -12.55 -6.30 -3.04
C GLN A 122 -13.56 -5.35 -2.40
N PHE A 123 -14.23 -4.56 -3.24
CA PHE A 123 -15.35 -3.74 -2.83
C PHE A 123 -16.48 -3.77 -3.86
N ASP A 124 -17.69 -3.60 -3.36
CA ASP A 124 -18.91 -3.65 -4.15
C ASP A 124 -19.51 -2.25 -4.25
N LEU A 125 -19.87 -1.84 -5.47
CA LEU A 125 -20.53 -0.58 -5.75
C LEU A 125 -21.96 -0.84 -6.21
N SER A 126 -22.93 -0.34 -5.45
CA SER A 126 -24.33 -0.40 -5.85
C SER A 126 -24.70 0.82 -6.69
N LEU A 127 -25.10 0.58 -7.95
CA LEU A 127 -25.53 1.61 -8.88
C LEU A 127 -27.06 1.72 -8.87
N ARG A 128 -27.54 2.97 -9.00
CA ARG A 128 -28.97 3.29 -9.05
C ARG A 128 -29.47 3.21 -10.49
N LYS A 129 -30.79 3.10 -10.66
CA LYS A 129 -31.41 3.23 -11.99
C LYS A 129 -31.09 4.59 -12.61
N ASN A 130 -30.78 4.60 -13.91
CA ASN A 130 -30.42 5.78 -14.69
C ASN A 130 -29.08 6.45 -14.28
N SER A 131 -28.16 5.70 -13.68
CA SER A 131 -26.81 6.21 -13.39
C SER A 131 -26.06 6.55 -14.68
N ARG A 132 -25.30 7.66 -14.67
CA ARG A 132 -24.42 8.05 -15.77
C ARG A 132 -23.00 7.55 -15.55
N LEU A 133 -22.18 7.56 -16.59
CA LEU A 133 -20.76 7.20 -16.50
C LEU A 133 -20.00 8.04 -15.45
N THR A 134 -20.35 9.32 -15.33
CA THR A 134 -19.82 10.23 -14.29
C THR A 134 -20.17 9.79 -12.88
N ASP A 135 -21.34 9.18 -12.68
CA ASP A 135 -21.78 8.70 -11.38
C ASP A 135 -21.04 7.42 -11.00
N VAL A 136 -20.75 6.55 -11.98
CA VAL A 136 -19.89 5.37 -11.79
C VAL A 136 -18.49 5.80 -11.35
N VAL A 137 -17.87 6.78 -12.03
CA VAL A 137 -16.54 7.30 -11.63
C VAL A 137 -16.56 7.88 -10.23
N ARG A 138 -17.58 8.66 -9.89
CA ARG A 138 -17.73 9.23 -8.54
C ARG A 138 -17.94 8.13 -7.50
N ALA A 139 -18.72 7.09 -7.81
CA ALA A 139 -18.95 5.96 -6.92
C ALA A 139 -17.65 5.18 -6.67
N ILE A 140 -16.83 4.93 -7.69
CA ILE A 140 -15.53 4.27 -7.54
C ILE A 140 -14.59 5.13 -6.68
N ASN A 141 -14.36 6.39 -7.05
CA ASN A 141 -13.41 7.26 -6.37
C ASN A 141 -13.86 7.70 -4.97
N GLY A 142 -15.18 7.64 -4.69
CA GLY A 142 -15.78 8.06 -3.43
C GLY A 142 -16.17 6.93 -2.50
N ALA A 143 -15.93 5.66 -2.86
CA ALA A 143 -16.20 4.53 -1.98
C ALA A 143 -15.24 4.54 -0.78
N SER A 144 -15.81 4.37 0.42
CA SER A 144 -15.03 4.30 1.67
C SER A 144 -14.08 3.11 1.71
N ASP A 145 -14.50 2.01 1.09
CA ASP A 145 -13.81 0.73 1.10
C ASP A 145 -12.89 0.59 -0.12
N ASN A 146 -12.57 1.70 -0.79
CA ASN A 146 -11.72 1.69 -1.97
C ASN A 146 -10.25 1.44 -1.56
N PRO A 147 -9.64 0.30 -1.99
CA PRO A 147 -8.31 -0.10 -1.57
C PRO A 147 -7.18 0.72 -2.23
N GLY A 148 -7.50 1.50 -3.27
CA GLY A 148 -6.50 2.21 -4.07
C GLY A 148 -6.85 2.36 -5.56
N VAL A 149 -8.08 2.09 -5.96
CA VAL A 149 -8.53 2.14 -7.34
C VAL A 149 -8.95 3.56 -7.72
N ARG A 150 -8.48 4.07 -8.86
CA ARG A 150 -8.91 5.35 -9.43
C ARG A 150 -9.61 5.15 -10.76
N ALA A 151 -10.77 5.76 -10.90
CA ALA A 151 -11.52 5.84 -12.14
C ALA A 151 -11.44 7.24 -12.75
N SER A 152 -11.40 7.31 -14.08
CA SER A 152 -11.46 8.55 -14.85
C SER A 152 -12.18 8.32 -16.17
N ILE A 153 -12.76 9.37 -16.74
CA ILE A 153 -13.35 9.33 -18.08
C ILE A 153 -12.37 9.99 -19.04
N ILE A 154 -11.99 9.27 -20.09
CA ILE A 154 -11.23 9.83 -21.21
C ILE A 154 -12.15 9.89 -22.42
N LYS A 155 -12.29 11.08 -23.01
CA LYS A 155 -13.00 11.26 -24.27
C LYS A 155 -12.00 11.16 -25.41
N ASP A 156 -12.10 10.09 -26.19
CA ASP A 156 -11.33 9.90 -27.43
C ASP A 156 -12.18 10.32 -28.63
N ARG A 157 -11.59 10.33 -29.84
CA ARG A 157 -12.28 10.64 -31.11
C ARG A 157 -13.51 9.75 -31.36
N ASN A 158 -13.49 8.52 -30.85
CA ASN A 158 -14.58 7.55 -31.01
C ASN A 158 -15.67 7.68 -29.93
N GLY A 159 -15.43 8.42 -28.85
CA GLY A 159 -16.36 8.61 -27.74
C GLY A 159 -15.71 8.45 -26.35
N PRO A 160 -16.51 8.57 -25.28
CA PRO A 160 -16.08 8.43 -23.89
C PRO A 160 -15.70 6.98 -23.54
N ARG A 161 -14.64 6.81 -22.76
CA ARG A 161 -14.22 5.54 -22.15
C ARG A 161 -13.96 5.73 -20.67
N LEU A 162 -14.31 4.72 -19.89
CA LEU A 162 -13.92 4.60 -18.49
C LEU A 162 -12.52 4.01 -18.42
N ILE A 163 -11.61 4.68 -17.73
CA ILE A 163 -10.31 4.16 -17.37
C ILE A 163 -10.30 3.91 -15.87
N VAL A 164 -9.98 2.68 -15.48
CA VAL A 164 -9.81 2.29 -14.09
C VAL A 164 -8.35 1.89 -13.91
N ALA A 165 -7.67 2.49 -12.94
CA ALA A 165 -6.24 2.32 -12.69
C ALA A 165 -5.98 2.05 -11.22
N SER A 166 -5.04 1.16 -10.92
CA SER A 166 -4.53 0.96 -9.57
C SER A 166 -3.56 2.08 -9.19
N ASP A 167 -3.64 2.57 -7.95
CA ASP A 167 -2.62 3.44 -7.36
C ASP A 167 -1.37 2.67 -6.89
N GLN A 168 -1.51 1.36 -6.70
CA GLN A 168 -0.46 0.42 -6.38
C GLN A 168 0.07 -0.28 -7.63
N SER A 169 1.36 -0.56 -7.64
CA SER A 169 2.05 -1.29 -8.71
C SER A 169 2.37 -2.71 -8.27
N GLY A 170 2.45 -3.63 -9.24
CA GLY A 170 2.78 -5.04 -8.99
C GLY A 170 1.72 -5.99 -9.50
N ALA A 171 2.13 -7.22 -9.83
CA ALA A 171 1.24 -8.24 -10.39
C ALA A 171 0.15 -8.69 -9.40
N GLU A 172 0.46 -8.69 -8.11
CA GLU A 172 -0.49 -9.02 -7.04
C GLU A 172 -1.61 -7.99 -6.91
N LYS A 173 -1.40 -6.76 -7.41
CA LYS A 173 -2.40 -5.68 -7.39
C LYS A 173 -3.10 -5.55 -8.74
N ALA A 174 -3.41 -6.70 -9.35
CA ALA A 174 -4.20 -6.76 -10.57
C ALA A 174 -5.65 -6.37 -10.29
N LEU A 175 -6.15 -5.41 -11.07
CA LEU A 175 -7.56 -5.07 -11.11
C LEU A 175 -8.41 -6.16 -11.78
N THR A 176 -9.57 -6.46 -11.20
CA THR A 176 -10.67 -7.14 -11.90
C THR A 176 -11.98 -6.37 -11.70
N ILE A 177 -12.86 -6.43 -12.69
CA ILE A 177 -14.15 -5.75 -12.64
C ILE A 177 -15.22 -6.77 -13.04
N GLY A 178 -15.99 -7.23 -12.06
CA GLY A 178 -17.14 -8.10 -12.23
C GLY A 178 -18.46 -7.32 -12.15
N VAL A 179 -19.49 -7.82 -12.81
CA VAL A 179 -20.82 -7.19 -12.81
C VAL A 179 -21.86 -8.18 -12.33
N GLN A 180 -22.70 -7.76 -11.40
CA GLN A 180 -23.88 -8.50 -10.96
C GLN A 180 -25.13 -7.66 -11.28
N ALA A 181 -25.79 -7.99 -12.39
CA ALA A 181 -27.00 -7.32 -12.85
C ALA A 181 -27.92 -8.27 -13.62
N GLU A 182 -29.18 -7.89 -13.83
CA GLU A 182 -30.09 -8.63 -14.70
C GLU A 182 -29.53 -8.75 -16.13
N THR A 183 -29.73 -9.92 -16.76
CA THR A 183 -29.27 -10.20 -18.12
C THR A 183 -29.79 -9.17 -19.11
N GLY A 184 -28.87 -8.59 -19.90
CA GLY A 184 -29.20 -7.51 -20.85
C GLY A 184 -28.99 -6.09 -20.31
N ASN A 185 -28.48 -5.92 -19.09
CA ASN A 185 -28.10 -4.61 -18.57
C ASN A 185 -26.80 -4.09 -19.22
N ASP A 186 -26.78 -2.82 -19.62
CA ASP A 186 -25.60 -2.13 -20.15
C ASP A 186 -24.39 -2.14 -19.19
N LEU A 187 -24.59 -2.45 -17.90
CA LEU A 187 -23.51 -2.63 -16.93
C LEU A 187 -22.49 -3.70 -17.35
N TYR A 188 -22.89 -4.76 -18.05
CA TYR A 188 -21.97 -5.80 -18.52
C TYR A 188 -20.90 -5.25 -19.48
N ARG A 189 -21.11 -4.08 -20.10
CA ARG A 189 -20.09 -3.39 -20.92
C ARG A 189 -18.91 -2.85 -20.10
N LEU A 190 -19.07 -2.75 -18.79
CA LEU A 190 -18.03 -2.32 -17.85
C LEU A 190 -17.26 -3.51 -17.26
N GLU A 191 -17.72 -4.74 -17.49
CA GLU A 191 -17.04 -5.94 -17.02
C GLU A 191 -15.69 -6.10 -17.73
N TYR A 192 -14.65 -6.35 -16.95
CA TYR A 192 -13.33 -6.66 -17.48
C TYR A 192 -13.00 -8.11 -17.20
N LYS A 193 -12.90 -8.89 -18.29
CA LYS A 193 -12.43 -10.27 -18.30
C LYS A 193 -11.31 -10.39 -19.30
N THR A 194 -10.26 -11.09 -18.89
CA THR A 194 -9.20 -11.51 -19.81
C THR A 194 -9.76 -12.49 -20.85
N ILE A 195 -9.04 -12.66 -21.96
CA ILE A 195 -9.44 -13.62 -23.00
C ILE A 195 -9.56 -15.03 -22.41
N GLU A 196 -8.63 -15.43 -21.55
CA GLU A 196 -8.65 -16.72 -20.87
C GLU A 196 -9.87 -16.92 -19.97
N GLN A 197 -10.30 -15.87 -19.26
CA GLN A 197 -11.53 -15.92 -18.46
C GLN A 197 -12.77 -16.03 -19.35
N ARG A 198 -12.80 -15.27 -20.46
CA ARG A 198 -13.92 -15.36 -21.41
C ARG A 198 -14.02 -16.75 -22.05
N VAL A 199 -12.89 -17.38 -22.37
CA VAL A 199 -12.88 -18.75 -22.93
C VAL A 199 -13.37 -19.76 -21.89
N ARG A 200 -12.89 -19.69 -20.65
CA ARG A 200 -13.39 -20.55 -19.56
C ARG A 200 -14.88 -20.38 -19.31
N ASP A 201 -15.37 -19.14 -19.25
CA ASP A 201 -16.80 -18.86 -19.08
C ASP A 201 -17.63 -19.45 -20.24
N LEU A 202 -17.10 -19.43 -21.47
CA LEU A 202 -17.76 -20.02 -22.65
C LEU A 202 -17.76 -21.54 -22.61
N GLU A 203 -16.65 -22.17 -22.21
CA GLU A 203 -16.56 -23.61 -22.03
C GLU A 203 -17.54 -24.10 -20.95
N GLN A 204 -17.57 -23.42 -19.80
CA GLN A 204 -18.54 -23.71 -18.72
C GLN A 204 -19.99 -23.51 -19.18
N ALA A 205 -20.29 -22.41 -19.90
CA ALA A 205 -21.64 -22.18 -20.41
C ALA A 205 -22.06 -23.23 -21.46
N GLN A 206 -21.11 -23.73 -22.26
CA GLN A 206 -21.35 -24.80 -23.23
C GLN A 206 -21.61 -26.13 -22.50
N GLU A 207 -20.82 -26.47 -21.49
CA GLU A 207 -21.01 -27.65 -20.64
C GLU A 207 -22.37 -27.63 -19.91
N GLU A 208 -22.76 -26.49 -19.33
CA GLU A 208 -24.08 -26.31 -18.69
C GLU A 208 -25.23 -26.45 -19.69
N ALA A 209 -25.09 -25.88 -20.90
CA ALA A 209 -26.08 -26.02 -21.97
C ALA A 209 -26.22 -27.48 -22.44
N LEU A 210 -25.10 -28.22 -22.52
CA LEU A 210 -25.07 -29.64 -22.83
C LEU A 210 -25.72 -30.49 -21.71
N SER A 211 -25.47 -30.13 -20.45
CA SER A 211 -26.10 -30.78 -19.28
C SER A 211 -27.62 -30.55 -19.24
N LEU A 212 -28.11 -29.38 -19.66
CA LEU A 212 -29.55 -29.09 -19.75
C LEU A 212 -30.23 -29.81 -20.93
N LEU A 213 -29.49 -30.15 -21.99
CA LEU A 213 -29.98 -30.92 -23.14
C LEU A 213 -29.97 -32.44 -22.94
N GLY A 214 -29.47 -32.94 -21.80
CA GLY A 214 -29.54 -34.36 -21.45
C GLY A 214 -28.62 -35.28 -22.26
N MET A 215 -27.47 -34.80 -22.72
CA MET A 215 -26.40 -35.64 -23.26
C MET A 215 -25.30 -35.82 -22.20
N PRO A 216 -24.83 -37.05 -21.91
CA PRO A 216 -23.74 -37.24 -20.95
C PRO A 216 -22.45 -36.62 -21.49
N SER A 217 -21.77 -35.85 -20.65
CA SER A 217 -20.36 -35.49 -20.85
C SER A 217 -19.52 -36.75 -20.61
N GLU A 218 -18.95 -37.33 -21.66
CA GLU A 218 -17.85 -38.28 -21.51
C GLU A 218 -16.56 -37.50 -21.19
N PRO A 219 -15.82 -37.86 -20.13
CA PRO A 219 -14.44 -37.43 -19.98
C PRO A 219 -13.54 -38.46 -20.66
N GLU A 220 -12.99 -38.14 -21.84
CA GLU A 220 -11.85 -38.89 -22.40
C GLU A 220 -10.65 -37.95 -22.60
N ASN A 221 -9.81 -37.84 -21.56
CA ASN A 221 -8.37 -38.09 -21.66
C ASN A 221 -7.67 -37.86 -20.31
N GLU A 222 -7.70 -38.88 -19.44
CA GLU A 222 -6.53 -39.15 -18.62
C GLU A 222 -5.54 -39.96 -19.47
N VAL A 223 -4.57 -39.28 -20.07
CA VAL A 223 -3.37 -39.98 -20.54
C VAL A 223 -2.53 -40.31 -19.29
N ASN A 224 -2.77 -41.47 -18.71
CA ASN A 224 -1.90 -42.10 -17.71
C ASN A 224 -0.85 -42.97 -18.43
N PRO A 225 0.44 -42.58 -18.54
CA PRO A 225 1.43 -43.33 -19.33
C PRO A 225 2.05 -44.52 -18.59
N GLN A 226 1.33 -45.21 -17.70
CA GLN A 226 1.90 -46.31 -16.92
C GLN A 226 0.86 -47.39 -16.65
N GLN A 227 0.67 -48.33 -17.60
CA GLN A 227 0.30 -49.74 -17.37
C GLN A 227 -0.09 -50.45 -18.68
N GLU A 228 0.88 -50.71 -19.58
CA GLU A 228 0.75 -51.83 -20.52
C GLU A 228 2.11 -52.23 -21.11
N VAL A 229 2.94 -52.92 -20.32
CA VAL A 229 3.92 -53.90 -20.80
C VAL A 229 4.22 -54.88 -19.67
N ALA A 230 3.23 -55.68 -19.30
CA ALA A 230 3.41 -56.83 -18.45
C ALA A 230 2.67 -58.01 -19.07
N GLU A 231 3.25 -58.57 -20.13
CA GLU A 231 3.18 -60.00 -20.49
C GLU A 231 3.89 -60.23 -21.83
N ALA A 232 5.19 -60.52 -21.78
CA ALA A 232 5.83 -61.53 -22.63
C ALA A 232 7.29 -61.70 -22.23
N GLN A 233 7.63 -62.95 -21.89
CA GLN A 233 8.96 -63.56 -21.89
C GLN A 233 9.78 -63.46 -20.59
N GLU A 234 9.53 -64.46 -19.74
CA GLU A 234 10.62 -65.24 -19.12
C GLU A 234 11.73 -65.50 -20.15
N VAL A 235 12.99 -65.22 -19.77
CA VAL A 235 14.11 -66.19 -19.73
C VAL A 235 15.37 -65.46 -19.22
N GLN A 236 15.91 -65.97 -18.11
CA GLN A 236 17.29 -65.85 -17.61
C GLN A 236 17.76 -64.57 -16.90
N GLN A 237 17.77 -64.66 -15.56
CA GLN A 237 18.90 -64.27 -14.71
C GLN A 237 20.03 -65.34 -14.84
N PRO A 238 21.31 -65.07 -14.49
CA PRO A 238 21.68 -64.38 -13.23
C PRO A 238 22.92 -63.45 -13.23
N ALA A 239 23.02 -62.73 -12.11
CA ALA A 239 24.22 -62.30 -11.39
C ALA A 239 25.19 -61.31 -12.05
N ASP A 240 25.41 -60.15 -11.41
CA ASP A 240 26.55 -60.01 -10.49
C ASP A 240 26.42 -58.72 -9.65
N GLU A 241 27.01 -58.77 -8.47
CA GLU A 241 27.06 -57.77 -7.41
C GLU A 241 27.93 -56.56 -7.79
N GLY A 242 27.75 -55.43 -7.08
CA GLY A 242 28.73 -54.33 -7.17
C GLY A 242 28.29 -53.01 -6.54
N GLU A 243 28.62 -52.85 -5.26
CA GLU A 243 28.56 -51.62 -4.47
C GLU A 243 29.25 -50.41 -5.14
N GLY A 244 28.85 -49.17 -4.80
CA GLY A 244 29.58 -47.99 -5.29
C GLY A 244 29.08 -46.62 -4.82
N LYS A 245 29.52 -46.22 -3.62
CA LYS A 245 29.42 -44.92 -2.92
C LYS A 245 29.48 -43.62 -3.74
N LYS A 246 28.77 -42.62 -3.18
CA LYS A 246 29.12 -41.19 -2.92
C LYS A 246 29.76 -40.39 -4.06
N ASP A 247 29.18 -39.23 -4.37
CA ASP A 247 29.93 -38.00 -4.07
C ASP A 247 29.05 -36.76 -3.88
N THR A 248 29.55 -35.95 -2.95
CA THR A 248 28.98 -34.71 -2.43
C THR A 248 29.70 -33.57 -3.14
N ALA A 249 28.97 -32.59 -3.68
CA ALA A 249 29.57 -31.31 -4.03
C ALA A 249 28.64 -30.17 -3.61
N GLN A 250 29.05 -29.53 -2.52
CA GLN A 250 28.59 -28.23 -2.06
C GLN A 250 28.97 -27.18 -3.12
N GLU A 251 28.02 -26.33 -3.51
CA GLU A 251 28.33 -25.09 -4.21
C GLU A 251 27.81 -23.88 -3.41
N ALA A 252 28.66 -22.87 -3.41
CA ALA A 252 28.75 -21.81 -2.42
C ALA A 252 27.68 -20.72 -2.56
N THR A 253 27.34 -20.15 -1.40
CA THR A 253 26.43 -19.06 -1.15
C THR A 253 26.86 -17.76 -1.86
N SER A 254 26.15 -17.40 -2.93
CA SER A 254 26.12 -16.03 -3.47
C SER A 254 24.67 -15.59 -3.53
N GLY A 255 24.23 -14.89 -2.47
CA GLY A 255 22.85 -14.45 -2.30
C GLY A 255 22.48 -13.36 -3.29
N ARG A 256 22.00 -13.74 -4.47
CA ARG A 256 21.22 -12.86 -5.36
C ARG A 256 19.87 -12.61 -4.70
N LEU A 257 19.71 -11.47 -4.02
CA LEU A 257 18.40 -11.06 -3.52
C LEU A 257 17.61 -10.43 -4.67
N LYS A 258 16.70 -11.21 -5.26
CA LYS A 258 15.70 -10.70 -6.19
C LYS A 258 14.54 -10.15 -5.35
N ILE A 259 14.59 -8.86 -5.01
CA ILE A 259 13.53 -8.22 -4.22
C ILE A 259 12.48 -7.64 -5.18
N PRO A 260 11.24 -8.16 -5.24
CA PRO A 260 10.13 -7.42 -5.83
C PRO A 260 9.85 -6.19 -4.96
N PHE A 261 9.96 -5.00 -5.54
CA PHE A 261 9.77 -3.74 -4.82
C PHE A 261 8.28 -3.55 -4.46
N LEU A 262 7.96 -3.67 -3.17
CA LEU A 262 6.67 -3.32 -2.59
C LEU A 262 6.49 -1.80 -2.59
N ALA A 263 5.30 -1.35 -2.99
CA ALA A 263 4.93 0.06 -3.11
C ALA A 263 5.20 0.84 -1.80
N GLY A 264 5.83 2.01 -1.92
CA GLY A 264 6.16 2.90 -0.81
C GLY A 264 4.91 3.39 -0.03
N PRO A 265 5.08 3.85 1.22
CA PRO A 265 3.97 4.17 2.10
C PRO A 265 3.13 5.35 1.60
N LYS A 266 1.81 5.25 1.82
CA LYS A 266 0.81 6.30 1.56
C LYS A 266 1.29 7.62 2.17
N ARG A 267 1.44 8.65 1.33
CA ARG A 267 1.64 10.03 1.79
C ARG A 267 0.38 10.46 2.55
N HIS A 268 0.48 10.60 3.87
CA HIS A 268 -0.47 11.40 4.64
C HIS A 268 -0.33 12.88 4.27
N PRO A 269 -1.43 13.64 4.16
CA PRO A 269 -1.35 15.08 4.06
C PRO A 269 -0.92 15.66 5.41
N ALA A 270 0.16 16.44 5.42
CA ALA A 270 0.57 17.27 6.55
C ALA A 270 -0.41 18.47 6.71
N PRO A 271 -0.52 19.06 7.92
CA PRO A 271 -1.63 19.94 8.32
C PRO A 271 -1.67 21.30 7.62
#